data_AF-A0A2G6N0X5-F1
#
_entry.id   AF-A0A2G6N0X5-F1
#
_cell.length_a   1.000
_cell.length_b   1.000
_cell.length_c   1.000
_cell.angle_alpha   90.00
_cell.angle_beta   90.00
_cell.angle_gamma   90.00
#
_symmetry.space_group_name_H-M   'P 1'
#
loop_
_entity.id
_entity.type
_entity.pdbx_description
1 polymer ?
#
loop_
_entity_poly.entity_id
_entity_poly.type
_entity_poly.pdbx_seq_one_letter_code
_entity_poly.pdbx_strand_id
1 'polypeptide(L)'
;MTEIHWQIPSSVTRLLEEAPTDRAVVVLLRHSVRDHLPPGDAGYVLPITDIGRRLAIELGGLLRGRLRTLHASPLVRCVQTAEALAEGAQAEVAVIPNRLLGDPGAFVLDGRRAWANWEQLGHEGVMHRLVTEAAALPGMARPDEAARFLVRSMLAAAAAAAGEPGVHIFVTHDSLVTATAARLLDKELGLNDWPWYLEGAFFWATGDGLHTAYRDYVAVHEGALCGLTKSDVIEFARREVATTVGLDTGARFFLAGGAFKSLLTGRPPRDLDLWAPSERDRTLIVDALRARGAKSAGPRAFADAFELAGRVVEVPHKTEPDTLSERLARFDIGLSAVGVEHRPDDTWSAIVHPLALESVRRREVRLLKPLVNWKYALTTLERMRRYARELDYSVPSDEEAEVWRVFESQDPALRAGLVERYQRTGSGGFGVMEEIACRFP
;
A
#
# COMPACT_ATOMS: atom_id res chain seq x y z
N MET A 1 13.08 -1.26 44.62
CA MET A 1 12.81 -1.14 43.18
C MET A 1 14.10 -0.68 42.53
N THR A 2 14.72 -1.52 41.71
CA THR A 2 15.87 -1.13 40.90
C THR A 2 15.43 -0.01 39.96
N GLU A 3 16.14 1.12 39.98
CA GLU A 3 15.89 2.24 39.10
C GLU A 3 16.15 1.78 37.66
N ILE A 4 15.11 1.76 36.82
CA ILE A 4 15.25 1.36 35.42
C ILE A 4 16.02 2.47 34.70
N HIS A 5 17.27 2.21 34.32
CA HIS A 5 18.07 3.14 33.55
C HIS A 5 17.74 3.01 32.05
N TRP A 6 16.84 3.87 31.57
CA TRP A 6 16.51 3.94 30.14
C TRP A 6 17.67 4.51 29.32
N GLN A 7 17.99 3.87 28.20
CA GLN A 7 19.05 4.27 27.27
C GLN A 7 18.65 3.98 25.83
N ILE A 8 19.29 4.65 24.87
CA ILE A 8 19.17 4.29 23.44
C ILE A 8 19.80 2.90 23.27
N PRO A 9 19.10 1.93 22.64
CA PRO A 9 19.66 0.61 22.38
C PRO A 9 20.95 0.70 21.55
N SER A 10 22.02 0.04 21.99
CA SER A 10 23.32 0.06 21.29
C SER A 10 23.24 -0.51 19.87
N SER A 11 22.30 -1.45 19.64
CA SER A 11 21.95 -1.96 18.33
C SER A 11 21.60 -0.85 17.34
N VAL A 12 20.84 0.16 17.78
CA VAL A 12 20.40 1.27 16.93
C VAL A 12 21.55 2.21 16.59
N THR A 13 22.37 2.58 17.58
CA THR A 13 23.55 3.42 17.33
C THR A 13 24.50 2.75 16.35
N ARG A 14 24.79 1.46 16.55
CA ARG A 14 25.63 0.67 15.64
C ARG A 14 25.04 0.59 14.23
N LEU A 15 23.74 0.25 14.11
CA LEU A 15 23.09 0.16 12.80
C LEU A 15 23.02 1.52 12.08
N LEU A 16 22.91 2.64 12.80
CA LEU A 16 23.00 3.97 12.20
C LEU A 16 24.40 4.27 11.65
N GLU A 17 25.45 3.85 12.35
CA GLU A 17 26.84 3.99 11.90
C GLU A 17 27.14 3.11 10.68
N GLU A 18 26.66 1.86 10.68
CA GLU A 18 26.88 0.88 9.61
C GLU A 18 26.01 1.10 8.37
N ALA A 19 24.83 1.70 8.53
CA ALA A 19 23.89 1.91 7.43
C ALA A 19 24.45 2.87 6.36
N PRO A 20 24.19 2.59 5.07
CA PRO A 20 24.78 3.35 3.97
C PRO A 20 24.38 4.83 4.00
N THR A 21 25.27 5.67 3.47
CA THR A 21 25.11 7.13 3.40
C THR A 21 24.82 7.63 1.98
N ASP A 22 24.92 6.76 0.97
CA ASP A 22 24.78 7.05 -0.46
C ASP A 22 23.36 6.78 -1.00
N ARG A 23 22.44 6.32 -0.16
CA ARG A 23 21.07 5.95 -0.54
C ARG A 23 20.09 6.17 0.61
N ALA A 24 18.80 6.01 0.30
CA ALA A 24 17.75 6.02 1.32
C ALA A 24 17.83 4.77 2.21
N VAL A 25 17.84 5.00 3.52
CA VAL A 25 17.70 4.00 4.57
C VAL A 25 16.39 4.26 5.30
N VAL A 26 15.53 3.26 5.35
CA VAL A 26 14.21 3.36 5.97
C VAL A 26 14.24 2.61 7.30
N VAL A 27 13.81 3.27 8.38
CA VAL A 27 13.84 2.71 9.74
C VAL A 27 12.42 2.61 10.29
N LEU A 28 11.97 1.40 10.62
CA LEU A 28 10.73 1.15 11.38
C LEU A 28 11.08 1.15 12.87
N LEU A 29 10.70 2.21 13.58
CA LEU A 29 11.19 2.52 14.93
C LEU A 29 10.06 2.43 15.95
N ARG A 30 10.26 1.74 17.08
CA ARG A 30 9.31 1.81 18.20
C ARG A 30 9.33 3.22 18.81
N HIS A 31 8.16 3.74 19.18
CA HIS A 31 8.06 4.99 19.94
C HIS A 31 8.91 4.99 21.22
N SER A 32 9.17 6.16 21.77
CA SER A 32 9.96 6.31 22.99
C SER A 32 9.20 5.93 24.26
N VAL A 33 9.89 6.01 25.39
CA VAL A 33 9.40 5.63 26.73
C VAL A 33 8.10 6.35 27.06
N ARG A 34 7.11 5.59 27.55
CA ARG A 34 5.82 6.06 28.07
C ARG A 34 5.54 5.43 29.42
N ASP A 35 4.59 6.00 30.16
CA ASP A 35 4.05 5.35 31.36
C ASP A 35 3.26 4.08 31.03
N HIS A 36 2.90 3.31 32.05
CA HIS A 36 2.14 2.07 31.87
C HIS A 36 0.76 2.36 31.23
N LEU A 37 0.38 1.52 30.26
CA LEU A 37 -0.96 1.56 29.70
C LEU A 37 -1.92 0.81 30.62
N PRO A 38 -3.07 1.40 30.99
CA PRO A 38 -4.12 0.64 31.67
C PRO A 38 -4.50 -0.61 30.86
N PRO A 39 -4.86 -1.73 31.52
CA PRO A 39 -5.36 -2.90 30.84
C PRO A 39 -6.53 -2.55 29.92
N GLY A 40 -6.41 -2.95 28.65
CA GLY A 40 -7.44 -2.77 27.64
C GLY A 40 -7.47 -1.41 26.94
N ASP A 41 -6.51 -0.51 27.21
CA ASP A 41 -6.40 0.78 26.53
C ASP A 41 -5.31 0.76 25.44
N ALA A 42 -5.69 1.13 24.21
CA ALA A 42 -4.74 1.34 23.11
C ALA A 42 -3.84 2.58 23.32
N GLY A 43 -4.20 3.45 24.26
CA GLY A 43 -3.43 4.59 24.72
C GLY A 43 -3.36 5.70 23.70
N TYR A 44 -4.45 6.01 23.00
CA TYR A 44 -4.47 7.00 21.92
C TYR A 44 -3.88 8.35 22.35
N VAL A 45 -4.17 8.75 23.58
CA VAL A 45 -3.79 10.03 24.16
C VAL A 45 -2.59 9.93 25.09
N LEU A 46 -2.04 8.74 25.32
CA LEU A 46 -0.93 8.56 26.26
C LEU A 46 0.37 9.09 25.64
N PRO A 47 1.02 10.10 26.26
CA PRO A 47 2.24 10.71 25.74
C PRO A 47 3.49 9.88 26.08
N ILE A 48 4.62 10.28 25.53
CA ILE A 48 5.93 9.85 26.04
C ILE A 48 6.26 10.60 27.34
N THR A 49 7.09 10.00 28.20
CA THR A 49 7.58 10.64 29.43
C THR A 49 8.69 11.65 29.11
N ASP A 50 9.08 12.48 30.08
CA ASP A 50 10.22 13.39 29.94
C ASP A 50 11.54 12.65 29.62
N ILE A 51 11.73 11.47 30.22
CA ILE A 51 12.86 10.60 29.90
C ILE A 51 12.76 10.12 28.45
N GLY A 52 11.57 9.69 28.02
CA GLY A 52 11.33 9.28 26.64
C GLY A 52 11.61 10.41 25.64
N ARG A 53 11.19 11.63 25.96
CA ARG A 53 11.45 12.81 25.15
C ARG A 53 12.94 13.11 25.05
N ARG A 54 13.66 13.11 26.16
CA ARG A 54 15.12 13.33 26.19
C ARG A 54 15.87 12.30 25.35
N LEU A 55 15.54 11.02 25.48
CA LEU A 55 16.18 9.95 24.68
C LEU A 55 15.88 10.08 23.18
N ALA A 56 14.67 10.51 22.82
CA ALA A 56 14.32 10.75 21.43
C ALA A 56 15.06 11.98 20.84
N ILE A 57 15.27 13.05 21.62
CA ILE A 57 16.15 14.17 21.23
C ILE A 57 17.59 13.67 21.02
N GLU A 58 18.11 12.87 21.94
CA GLU A 58 19.47 12.34 21.85
C GLU A 58 19.66 11.48 20.59
N LEU A 59 18.71 10.57 20.32
CA LEU A 59 18.70 9.78 19.08
C LEU A 59 18.58 10.68 17.84
N GLY A 60 17.75 11.73 17.91
CA GLY A 60 17.66 12.76 16.88
C GLY A 60 19.02 13.40 16.59
N GLY A 61 19.79 13.70 17.63
CA GLY A 61 21.15 14.24 17.52
C GLY A 61 22.10 13.37 16.69
N LEU A 62 21.98 12.05 16.80
CA LEU A 62 22.76 11.09 16.00
C LEU A 62 22.38 11.10 14.51
N LEU A 63 21.21 11.64 14.17
CA LEU A 63 20.67 11.71 12.80
C LEU A 63 20.89 13.07 12.14
N ARG A 64 21.56 14.02 12.83
CA ARG A 64 21.81 15.37 12.32
C ARG A 64 22.47 15.32 10.94
N GLY A 65 21.88 16.05 9.98
CA GLY A 65 22.33 16.09 8.58
C GLY A 65 21.98 14.85 7.75
N ARG A 66 21.44 13.77 8.35
CA ARG A 66 21.00 12.55 7.66
C ARG A 66 19.49 12.35 7.67
N LEU A 67 18.75 12.92 8.62
CA LEU A 67 17.29 12.78 8.71
C LEU A 67 16.60 13.47 7.52
N ARG A 68 15.81 12.71 6.74
CA ARG A 68 15.11 13.19 5.54
C ARG A 68 13.61 13.31 5.72
N THR A 69 12.96 12.26 6.23
CA THR A 69 11.52 12.30 6.49
C THR A 69 11.17 11.62 7.81
N LEU A 70 10.05 12.09 8.38
CA LEU A 70 9.45 11.52 9.57
C LEU A 70 8.02 11.14 9.28
N HIS A 71 7.70 9.87 9.53
CA HIS A 71 6.35 9.34 9.50
C HIS A 71 6.03 8.77 10.87
N ALA A 72 4.79 8.94 11.33
CA ALA A 72 4.38 8.41 12.62
C ALA A 72 2.99 7.79 12.55
N SER A 73 2.79 6.73 13.32
CA SER A 73 1.46 6.30 13.75
C SER A 73 0.71 7.50 14.34
N PRO A 74 -0.61 7.64 14.11
CA PRO A 74 -1.37 8.79 14.59
C PRO A 74 -1.53 8.87 16.12
N LEU A 75 -1.07 7.86 16.86
CA LEU A 75 -1.12 7.86 18.33
C LEU A 75 -0.11 8.85 18.91
N VAL A 76 -0.50 9.56 19.98
CA VAL A 76 0.24 10.72 20.54
C VAL A 76 1.71 10.39 20.83
N ARG A 77 2.00 9.28 21.51
CA ARG A 77 3.38 8.84 21.80
C ARG A 77 4.28 8.70 20.56
N CYS A 78 3.74 8.25 19.43
CA CYS A 78 4.50 8.07 18.19
C CYS A 78 4.78 9.44 17.56
N VAL A 79 3.78 10.32 17.53
CA VAL A 79 3.92 11.70 17.03
C VAL A 79 4.96 12.47 17.86
N GLN A 80 4.84 12.46 19.19
CA GLN A 80 5.78 13.14 20.07
C GLN A 80 7.20 12.59 19.99
N THR A 81 7.35 11.28 19.77
CA THR A 81 8.68 10.69 19.52
C THR A 81 9.28 11.23 18.22
N ALA A 82 8.50 11.31 17.15
CA ALA A 82 8.95 11.87 15.87
C ALA A 82 9.31 13.36 16.00
N GLU A 83 8.49 14.16 16.68
CA GLU A 83 8.78 15.57 16.95
C GLU A 83 10.09 15.77 17.72
N ALA A 84 10.32 14.96 18.77
CA ALA A 84 11.55 14.99 19.53
C ALA A 84 12.79 14.56 18.71
N LEU A 85 12.64 13.59 17.79
CA LEU A 85 13.69 13.22 16.84
C LEU A 85 14.05 14.40 15.91
N ALA A 86 13.04 15.11 15.38
CA ALA A 86 13.25 16.30 14.52
C ALA A 86 14.03 17.39 15.27
N GLU A 87 13.63 17.67 16.51
CA GLU A 87 14.29 18.64 17.39
C GLU A 87 15.75 18.30 17.63
N GLY A 88 16.05 17.05 18.00
CA GLY A 88 17.42 16.59 18.22
C GLY A 88 18.28 16.67 16.96
N ALA A 89 17.71 16.27 15.83
CA ALA A 89 18.36 16.32 14.52
C ALA A 89 18.56 17.77 14.03
N GLN A 90 17.89 18.75 14.64
CA GLN A 90 17.82 20.13 14.19
C GLN A 90 17.39 20.22 12.72
N ALA A 91 16.41 19.39 12.35
CA ALA A 91 15.91 19.28 10.99
C ALA A 91 14.50 19.88 10.90
N GLU A 92 14.28 20.74 9.91
CA GLU A 92 12.96 21.32 9.60
C GLU A 92 12.10 20.31 8.80
N VAL A 93 11.83 19.15 9.40
CA VAL A 93 11.04 18.07 8.80
C VAL A 93 9.69 17.96 9.51
N ALA A 94 8.60 18.01 8.74
CA ALA A 94 7.26 17.80 9.28
C ALA A 94 7.01 16.32 9.58
N VAL A 95 6.29 16.04 10.66
CA VAL A 95 5.82 14.68 10.97
C VAL A 95 4.61 14.37 10.10
N ILE A 96 4.73 13.35 9.25
CA ILE A 96 3.67 12.91 8.34
C ILE A 96 2.86 11.80 9.01
N PRO A 97 1.57 11.99 9.31
CA PRO A 97 0.72 10.94 9.85
C PRO A 97 0.62 9.76 8.88
N ASN A 98 0.79 8.54 9.39
CA ASN A 98 0.75 7.32 8.58
C ASN A 98 -0.01 6.20 9.32
N ARG A 99 -1.22 5.91 8.85
CA ARG A 99 -2.10 4.86 9.41
C ARG A 99 -1.61 3.43 9.17
N LEU A 100 -0.66 3.20 8.26
CA LEU A 100 -0.02 1.87 8.14
C LEU A 100 0.87 1.55 9.35
N LEU A 101 1.34 2.57 10.06
CA LEU A 101 2.14 2.43 11.28
C LEU A 101 1.27 2.24 12.54
N GLY A 102 -0.06 2.30 12.40
CA GLY A 102 -1.02 2.01 13.45
C GLY A 102 -2.39 2.67 13.23
N ASP A 103 -3.38 2.04 13.85
CA ASP A 103 -4.82 2.30 13.87
C ASP A 103 -5.52 2.52 12.50
N PRO A 104 -5.91 1.44 11.80
CA PRO A 104 -5.79 0.04 12.21
C PRO A 104 -4.35 -0.49 12.09
N GLY A 105 -3.53 0.02 11.17
CA GLY A 105 -2.15 -0.45 10.93
C GLY A 105 -2.05 -1.44 9.76
N ALA A 106 -0.82 -1.80 9.35
CA ALA A 106 -0.60 -2.72 8.23
C ALA A 106 -1.03 -4.18 8.52
N PHE A 107 -1.03 -4.56 9.79
CA PHE A 107 -1.33 -5.92 10.27
C PHE A 107 -2.77 -6.11 10.78
N VAL A 108 -3.53 -5.02 10.96
CA VAL A 108 -4.92 -5.07 11.42
C VAL A 108 -5.81 -4.53 10.31
N LEU A 109 -6.84 -5.28 9.96
CA LEU A 109 -7.82 -4.90 8.94
C LEU A 109 -9.13 -4.44 9.58
N ASP A 110 -9.52 -5.08 10.68
CA ASP A 110 -10.69 -4.74 11.48
C ASP A 110 -10.28 -4.64 12.95
N GLY A 111 -10.26 -3.42 13.48
CA GLY A 111 -9.81 -3.15 14.84
C GLY A 111 -10.63 -3.90 15.91
N ARG A 112 -11.93 -4.07 15.70
CA ARG A 112 -12.80 -4.76 16.67
C ARG A 112 -12.52 -6.26 16.68
N ARG A 113 -12.49 -6.89 15.50
CA ARG A 113 -12.18 -8.32 15.38
C ARG A 113 -10.75 -8.63 15.81
N ALA A 114 -9.80 -7.75 15.47
CA ALA A 114 -8.41 -7.92 15.86
C ALA A 114 -8.25 -7.83 17.39
N TRP A 115 -8.91 -6.87 18.04
CA TRP A 115 -8.84 -6.68 19.49
C TRP A 115 -9.26 -7.91 20.30
N ALA A 116 -10.26 -8.65 19.83
CA ALA A 116 -10.68 -9.91 20.47
C ALA A 116 -9.53 -10.93 20.61
N ASN A 117 -8.55 -10.91 19.69
CA ASN A 117 -7.36 -11.76 19.82
C ASN A 117 -6.46 -11.34 20.99
N TRP A 118 -6.32 -10.04 21.27
CA TRP A 118 -5.57 -9.55 22.43
C TRP A 118 -6.28 -9.89 23.74
N GLU A 119 -7.62 -9.85 23.77
CA GLU A 119 -8.40 -10.29 24.93
C GLU A 119 -8.24 -11.79 25.20
N GLN A 120 -8.22 -12.61 24.15
CA GLN A 120 -8.14 -14.07 24.28
C GLN A 120 -6.72 -14.60 24.50
N LEU A 121 -5.74 -14.08 23.76
CA LEU A 121 -4.37 -14.63 23.69
C LEU A 121 -3.36 -13.79 24.49
N GLY A 122 -3.74 -12.58 24.90
CA GLY A 122 -2.81 -11.59 25.43
C GLY A 122 -1.86 -11.04 24.35
N HIS A 123 -1.07 -10.03 24.71
CA HIS A 123 -0.13 -9.40 23.80
C HIS A 123 0.95 -10.39 23.32
N GLU A 124 1.51 -11.20 24.21
CA GLU A 124 2.50 -12.24 23.88
C GLU A 124 1.96 -13.29 22.91
N GLY A 125 0.74 -13.77 23.11
CA GLY A 125 0.13 -14.76 22.23
C GLY A 125 -0.10 -14.20 20.83
N VAL A 126 -0.61 -12.98 20.71
CA VAL A 126 -0.76 -12.33 19.39
C VAL A 126 0.60 -12.11 18.71
N MET A 127 1.59 -11.64 19.45
CA MET A 127 2.95 -11.45 18.93
C MET A 127 3.56 -12.75 18.42
N HIS A 128 3.44 -13.83 19.18
CA HIS A 128 3.91 -15.15 18.76
C HIS A 128 3.27 -15.55 17.42
N ARG A 129 1.94 -15.41 17.27
CA ARG A 129 1.23 -15.72 16.02
C ARG A 129 1.72 -14.87 14.85
N LEU A 130 1.92 -13.57 15.07
CA LEU A 130 2.43 -12.65 14.05
C LEU A 130 3.87 -12.95 13.63
N VAL A 131 4.66 -13.61 14.48
CA VAL A 131 6.05 -13.98 14.18
C VAL A 131 6.15 -15.36 13.54
N THR A 132 5.39 -16.35 14.00
CA THR A 132 5.62 -17.76 13.64
C THR A 132 4.60 -18.33 12.65
N GLU A 133 3.39 -17.78 12.56
CA GLU A 133 2.33 -18.39 11.75
C GLU A 133 2.05 -17.64 10.44
N ALA A 134 1.85 -18.37 9.34
CA ALA A 134 1.47 -17.76 8.06
C ALA A 134 0.00 -17.33 7.99
N ALA A 135 -0.86 -17.95 8.80
CA ALA A 135 -2.30 -17.69 8.79
C ALA A 135 -2.63 -16.36 9.50
N ALA A 136 -3.58 -15.62 8.94
CA ALA A 136 -4.10 -14.42 9.60
C ALA A 136 -5.01 -14.80 10.79
N LEU A 137 -4.86 -14.08 11.89
CA LEU A 137 -5.87 -14.06 12.95
C LEU A 137 -7.14 -13.32 12.47
N PRO A 138 -8.32 -13.59 13.07
CA PRO A 138 -9.54 -12.86 12.76
C PRO A 138 -9.34 -11.33 12.85
N GLY A 139 -9.75 -10.61 11.80
CA GLY A 139 -9.57 -9.15 11.73
C GLY A 139 -8.16 -8.67 11.40
N MET A 140 -7.20 -9.58 11.19
CA MET A 140 -5.80 -9.25 10.89
C MET A 140 -5.44 -9.59 9.44
N ALA A 141 -4.35 -8.97 8.96
CA ALA A 141 -3.73 -9.30 7.68
C ALA A 141 -2.80 -10.50 7.84
N ARG A 142 -2.51 -11.19 6.74
CA ARG A 142 -1.49 -12.26 6.78
C ARG A 142 -0.11 -11.66 7.04
N PRO A 143 0.67 -12.20 8.01
CA PRO A 143 1.87 -11.50 8.49
C PRO A 143 2.95 -11.27 7.42
N ASP A 144 3.20 -12.24 6.54
CA ASP A 144 4.24 -12.12 5.50
C ASP A 144 3.90 -11.01 4.50
N GLU A 145 2.67 -11.01 3.95
CA GLU A 145 2.17 -9.98 3.05
C GLU A 145 2.10 -8.60 3.74
N ALA A 146 1.71 -8.55 5.00
CA ALA A 146 1.64 -7.31 5.77
C ALA A 146 3.02 -6.68 5.97
N ALA A 147 4.01 -7.48 6.36
CA ALA A 147 5.40 -7.04 6.53
C ALA A 147 5.99 -6.54 5.20
N ARG A 148 5.90 -7.36 4.13
CA ARG A 148 6.41 -6.99 2.81
C ARG A 148 5.75 -5.72 2.27
N PHE A 149 4.43 -5.61 2.40
CA PHE A 149 3.69 -4.41 1.97
C PHE A 149 4.06 -3.17 2.78
N LEU A 150 4.21 -3.30 4.11
CA LEU A 150 4.59 -2.17 4.96
C LEU A 150 5.93 -1.60 4.52
N VAL A 151 6.96 -2.45 4.40
CA VAL A 151 8.30 -2.01 3.99
C VAL A 151 8.28 -1.48 2.55
N ARG A 152 7.53 -2.10 1.65
CA ARG A 152 7.34 -1.59 0.27
C ARG A 152 6.76 -0.18 0.27
N SER A 153 5.76 0.07 1.12
CA SER A 153 5.12 1.38 1.24
C SER A 153 6.06 2.43 1.84
N MET A 154 6.87 2.02 2.83
CA MET A 154 7.87 2.90 3.44
C MET A 154 8.97 3.30 2.44
N LEU A 155 9.47 2.36 1.65
CA LEU A 155 10.44 2.64 0.57
C LEU A 155 9.86 3.56 -0.49
N ALA A 156 8.59 3.37 -0.86
CA ALA A 156 7.90 4.24 -1.83
C ALA A 156 7.73 5.67 -1.30
N ALA A 157 7.44 5.82 0.00
CA ALA A 157 7.37 7.12 0.65
C ALA A 157 8.74 7.81 0.70
N ALA A 158 9.80 7.08 1.04
CA ALA A 158 11.17 7.60 1.00
C ALA A 158 11.59 8.06 -0.41
N ALA A 159 11.30 7.25 -1.43
CA ALA A 159 11.60 7.59 -2.83
C ALA A 159 10.82 8.82 -3.34
N ALA A 160 9.61 9.07 -2.81
CA ALA A 160 8.83 10.24 -3.18
C ALA A 160 9.41 11.56 -2.64
N ALA A 161 10.19 11.51 -1.56
CA ALA A 161 10.88 12.67 -0.98
C ALA A 161 12.18 13.02 -1.73
N ALA A 162 12.10 13.15 -3.06
CA ALA A 162 13.20 13.44 -3.99
C ALA A 162 14.35 12.42 -4.08
N GLY A 163 14.22 11.23 -3.47
CA GLY A 163 15.22 10.16 -3.57
C GLY A 163 16.57 10.50 -2.94
N GLU A 164 16.58 11.45 -1.99
CA GLU A 164 17.82 11.90 -1.35
C GLU A 164 18.45 10.79 -0.48
N PRO A 165 19.78 10.62 -0.54
CA PRO A 165 20.50 9.81 0.44
C PRO A 165 20.24 10.28 1.87
N GLY A 166 19.97 9.34 2.78
CA GLY A 166 19.69 9.67 4.18
C GLY A 166 18.73 8.70 4.86
N VAL A 167 18.31 9.06 6.07
CA VAL A 167 17.50 8.22 6.95
C VAL A 167 16.05 8.73 6.97
N HIS A 168 15.11 7.83 6.71
CA HIS A 168 13.68 8.06 6.77
C HIS A 168 13.10 7.23 7.92
N ILE A 169 12.52 7.88 8.92
CA ILE A 169 12.05 7.19 10.14
C ILE A 169 10.53 7.07 10.15
N PHE A 170 10.07 5.88 10.49
CA PHE A 170 8.68 5.50 10.59
C PHE A 170 8.41 5.02 12.01
N VAL A 171 7.88 5.92 12.85
CA VAL A 171 7.64 5.66 14.27
C VAL A 171 6.33 4.90 14.48
N THR A 172 6.41 3.76 15.17
CA THR A 172 5.33 2.80 15.37
C THR A 172 5.42 2.14 16.76
N HIS A 173 4.88 0.93 16.90
CA HIS A 173 4.78 0.13 18.12
C HIS A 173 5.66 -1.12 18.02
N ASP A 174 5.87 -1.77 19.15
CA ASP A 174 6.63 -3.03 19.26
C ASP A 174 6.10 -4.10 18.29
N SER A 175 4.79 -4.28 18.21
CA SER A 175 4.20 -5.35 17.40
C SER A 175 4.50 -5.25 15.92
N LEU A 176 4.52 -4.03 15.36
CA LEU A 176 4.85 -3.82 13.96
C LEU A 176 6.35 -4.02 13.71
N VAL A 177 7.22 -3.55 14.61
CA VAL A 177 8.68 -3.71 14.48
C VAL A 177 9.05 -5.20 14.53
N THR A 178 8.65 -5.92 15.58
CA THR A 178 9.01 -7.32 15.75
C THR A 178 8.45 -8.18 14.61
N ALA A 179 7.15 -8.04 14.29
CA ALA A 179 6.55 -8.85 13.24
C ALA A 179 7.20 -8.57 11.88
N THR A 180 7.44 -7.30 11.53
CA THR A 180 8.07 -6.96 10.25
C THR A 180 9.52 -7.45 10.17
N ALA A 181 10.29 -7.26 11.24
CA ALA A 181 11.68 -7.72 11.31
C ALA A 181 11.75 -9.26 11.19
N ALA A 182 10.96 -9.99 11.98
CA ALA A 182 10.91 -11.45 11.95
C ALA A 182 10.64 -11.99 10.55
N ARG A 183 9.65 -11.40 9.87
CA ARG A 183 9.18 -11.85 8.55
C ARG A 183 10.20 -11.57 7.45
N LEU A 184 10.86 -10.41 7.47
CA LEU A 184 11.87 -10.08 6.44
C LEU A 184 13.26 -10.64 6.74
N LEU A 185 13.54 -11.05 7.97
CA LEU A 185 14.74 -11.81 8.33
C LEU A 185 14.57 -13.32 8.17
N ASP A 186 13.35 -13.80 7.91
CA ASP A 186 12.97 -15.22 7.98
C ASP A 186 13.42 -15.86 9.30
N LYS A 187 13.11 -15.19 10.42
CA LYS A 187 13.56 -15.55 11.76
C LYS A 187 12.45 -15.43 12.79
N GLU A 188 12.23 -16.49 13.55
CA GLU A 188 11.34 -16.45 14.71
C GLU A 188 11.97 -15.63 15.84
N LEU A 189 11.50 -14.39 16.01
CA LEU A 189 11.92 -13.48 17.08
C LEU A 189 11.08 -13.72 18.35
N GLY A 190 11.73 -14.18 19.42
CA GLY A 190 11.08 -14.48 20.69
C GLY A 190 10.91 -13.25 21.59
N LEU A 191 10.44 -13.46 22.83
CA LEU A 191 10.24 -12.39 23.81
C LEU A 191 11.49 -11.55 24.05
N ASN A 192 12.66 -12.18 24.10
CA ASN A 192 13.95 -11.50 24.28
C ASN A 192 14.34 -10.65 23.06
N ASP A 193 13.77 -10.94 21.90
CA ASP A 193 14.01 -10.21 20.65
C ASP A 193 13.11 -8.98 20.50
N TRP A 194 12.14 -8.77 21.40
CA TRP A 194 11.21 -7.66 21.30
C TRP A 194 11.91 -6.30 21.46
N PRO A 195 11.54 -5.31 20.63
CA PRO A 195 12.22 -4.04 20.56
C PRO A 195 12.06 -3.28 21.86
N TRP A 196 13.18 -2.79 22.39
CA TRP A 196 13.14 -1.78 23.45
C TRP A 196 12.57 -0.47 22.90
N TYR A 197 12.27 0.48 23.79
CA TYR A 197 11.89 1.82 23.33
C TYR A 197 13.01 2.41 22.47
N LEU A 198 12.64 3.07 21.38
CA LEU A 198 13.55 3.56 20.34
C LEU A 198 14.38 2.47 19.64
N GLU A 199 14.05 1.18 19.78
CA GLU A 199 14.65 0.13 18.94
C GLU A 199 13.89 -0.01 17.61
N GLY A 200 14.59 -0.36 16.54
CA GLY A 200 13.99 -0.41 15.21
C GLY A 200 14.71 -1.30 14.21
N ALA A 201 13.99 -1.65 13.14
CA ALA A 201 14.51 -2.42 12.02
C ALA A 201 14.82 -1.49 10.84
N PHE A 202 15.89 -1.79 10.12
CA PHE A 202 16.45 -0.97 9.05
C PHE A 202 16.32 -1.69 7.71
N PHE A 203 15.98 -0.93 6.67
CA PHE A 203 15.75 -1.45 5.32
C PHE A 203 16.37 -0.52 4.28
N TRP A 204 17.14 -1.07 3.34
CA TRP A 204 17.65 -0.31 2.20
C TRP A 204 17.88 -1.19 0.97
N ALA A 205 17.71 -0.60 -0.21
CA ALA A 205 17.96 -1.31 -1.46
C ALA A 205 19.47 -1.46 -1.72
N THR A 206 19.87 -2.63 -2.20
CA THR A 206 21.22 -2.98 -2.66
C THR A 206 21.14 -3.59 -4.06
N GLY A 207 22.28 -3.82 -4.70
CA GLY A 207 22.32 -4.52 -5.99
C GLY A 207 21.75 -5.94 -5.91
N ASP A 208 21.88 -6.58 -4.75
CA ASP A 208 21.48 -7.97 -4.50
C ASP A 208 20.04 -8.11 -4.00
N GLY A 209 19.35 -6.99 -3.70
CA GLY A 209 17.99 -7.00 -3.19
C GLY A 209 17.79 -6.02 -2.03
N LEU A 210 16.78 -6.27 -1.21
CA LEU A 210 16.52 -5.48 -0.03
C LEU A 210 17.32 -6.00 1.16
N HIS A 211 18.25 -5.19 1.67
CA HIS A 211 18.92 -5.49 2.92
C HIS A 211 18.01 -5.14 4.09
N THR A 212 17.86 -6.08 5.03
CA THR A 212 17.12 -5.94 6.28
C THR A 212 18.09 -6.14 7.44
N ALA A 213 18.06 -5.25 8.43
CA ALA A 213 18.86 -5.38 9.64
C ALA A 213 18.03 -5.08 10.89
N TYR A 214 18.18 -5.90 11.92
CA TYR A 214 17.57 -5.71 13.24
C TYR A 214 18.49 -6.33 14.30
N ARG A 215 18.99 -5.50 15.22
CA ARG A 215 20.04 -5.92 16.17
C ARG A 215 21.24 -6.49 15.44
N ASP A 216 21.64 -7.72 15.78
CA ASP A 216 22.77 -8.43 15.19
C ASP A 216 22.34 -9.31 14.00
N TYR A 217 21.05 -9.29 13.64
CA TYR A 217 20.52 -10.06 12.52
C TYR A 217 20.50 -9.22 11.25
N VAL A 218 20.98 -9.83 10.16
CA VAL A 218 20.96 -9.27 8.82
C VAL A 218 20.45 -10.30 7.83
N ALA A 219 19.68 -9.85 6.84
CA ALA A 219 19.24 -10.68 5.72
C ALA A 219 19.15 -9.84 4.45
N VAL A 220 19.30 -10.48 3.29
CA VAL A 220 19.02 -9.87 1.99
C VAL A 220 17.83 -10.59 1.38
N HIS A 221 16.75 -9.86 1.16
CA HIS A 221 15.59 -10.36 0.44
C HIS A 221 15.77 -10.09 -1.05
N GLU A 222 15.99 -11.16 -1.82
CA GLU A 222 16.14 -11.08 -3.28
C GLU A 222 14.80 -10.78 -3.97
N GLY A 223 14.85 -10.01 -5.07
CA GLY A 223 13.67 -9.71 -5.88
C GLY A 223 12.71 -8.69 -5.27
N ALA A 224 11.49 -8.65 -5.82
CA ALA A 224 10.48 -7.67 -5.41
C ALA A 224 9.78 -8.09 -4.12
N LEU A 225 9.65 -7.16 -3.16
CA LEU A 225 8.89 -7.36 -1.93
C LEU A 225 7.43 -7.75 -2.18
N CYS A 226 6.78 -7.13 -3.16
CA CYS A 226 5.39 -7.41 -3.50
C CYS A 226 5.28 -7.66 -5.00
N GLY A 227 4.45 -8.63 -5.38
CA GLY A 227 4.17 -8.95 -6.77
C GLY A 227 2.68 -9.04 -7.04
N LEU A 228 2.35 -9.70 -8.16
CA LEU A 228 0.97 -10.04 -8.53
C LEU A 228 0.69 -11.52 -8.25
N THR A 229 1.20 -12.04 -7.12
CA THR A 229 0.81 -13.38 -6.67
C THR A 229 -0.65 -13.36 -6.22
N LYS A 230 -1.35 -14.51 -6.26
CA LYS A 230 -2.73 -14.57 -5.78
C LYS A 230 -2.84 -14.09 -4.33
N SER A 231 -1.87 -14.43 -3.50
CA SER A 231 -1.85 -14.05 -2.10
C SER A 231 -1.65 -12.55 -1.90
N ASP A 232 -0.71 -11.92 -2.62
CA ASP A 232 -0.48 -10.46 -2.55
C ASP A 232 -1.72 -9.68 -3.00
N VAL A 233 -2.31 -10.12 -4.11
CA VAL A 233 -3.50 -9.51 -4.72
C VAL A 233 -4.70 -9.61 -3.77
N ILE A 234 -4.89 -10.75 -3.10
CA ILE A 234 -5.96 -10.91 -2.09
C ILE A 234 -5.72 -10.02 -0.86
N GLU A 235 -4.53 -10.00 -0.26
CA GLU A 235 -4.29 -9.17 0.94
C GLU A 235 -4.38 -7.68 0.63
N PHE A 236 -3.93 -7.25 -0.56
CA PHE A 236 -4.14 -5.89 -1.01
C PHE A 236 -5.63 -5.55 -1.08
N ALA A 237 -6.43 -6.40 -1.74
CA ALA A 237 -7.87 -6.18 -1.84
C ALA A 237 -8.55 -6.16 -0.47
N ARG A 238 -8.22 -7.11 0.42
CA ARG A 238 -8.73 -7.15 1.80
C ARG A 238 -8.43 -5.85 2.54
N ARG A 239 -7.22 -5.30 2.42
CA ARG A 239 -6.82 -4.04 3.05
C ARG A 239 -7.61 -2.85 2.52
N GLU A 240 -7.64 -2.67 1.20
CA GLU A 240 -8.33 -1.53 0.60
C GLU A 240 -9.84 -1.58 0.87
N VAL A 241 -10.45 -2.78 0.79
CA VAL A 241 -11.86 -3.00 1.14
C VAL A 241 -12.11 -2.68 2.61
N ALA A 242 -11.30 -3.19 3.54
CA ALA A 242 -11.50 -2.94 4.96
C ALA A 242 -11.51 -1.44 5.31
N THR A 243 -10.67 -0.65 4.65
CA THR A 243 -10.62 0.81 4.85
C THR A 243 -11.72 1.61 4.15
N THR A 244 -12.45 1.00 3.23
CA THR A 244 -13.45 1.67 2.39
C THR A 244 -14.86 1.14 2.64
N VAL A 245 -15.24 0.03 2.02
CA VAL A 245 -16.59 -0.54 2.13
C VAL A 245 -16.75 -1.39 3.39
N GLY A 246 -15.67 -1.94 3.91
CA GLY A 246 -15.62 -2.89 5.03
C GLY A 246 -15.65 -4.35 4.59
N LEU A 247 -15.22 -5.24 5.49
CA LEU A 247 -15.23 -6.69 5.27
C LEU A 247 -16.60 -7.32 5.59
N ASP A 248 -17.51 -6.57 6.20
CA ASP A 248 -18.78 -7.02 6.77
C ASP A 248 -20.01 -6.62 5.93
N THR A 249 -19.79 -6.25 4.67
CA THR A 249 -20.84 -5.70 3.78
C THR A 249 -21.94 -6.68 3.42
N GLY A 250 -21.64 -7.99 3.49
CA GLY A 250 -22.50 -9.05 2.98
C GLY A 250 -22.70 -9.03 1.46
N ALA A 251 -21.97 -8.18 0.73
CA ALA A 251 -22.07 -8.05 -0.72
C ALA A 251 -21.08 -8.99 -1.42
N ARG A 252 -21.50 -9.59 -2.53
CA ARG A 252 -20.57 -10.16 -3.52
C ARG A 252 -20.07 -9.05 -4.44
N PHE A 253 -18.77 -8.94 -4.66
CA PHE A 253 -18.23 -7.94 -5.59
C PHE A 253 -16.86 -8.30 -6.14
N PHE A 254 -16.45 -7.61 -7.20
CA PHE A 254 -15.13 -7.71 -7.80
C PHE A 254 -14.38 -6.39 -7.64
N LEU A 255 -13.19 -6.45 -7.04
CA LEU A 255 -12.18 -5.40 -7.17
C LEU A 255 -11.25 -5.79 -8.32
N ALA A 256 -11.22 -5.01 -9.39
CA ALA A 256 -10.45 -5.33 -10.59
C ALA A 256 -9.82 -4.08 -11.21
N GLY A 257 -8.71 -4.26 -11.93
CA GLY A 257 -8.15 -3.18 -12.76
C GLY A 257 -6.86 -2.56 -12.21
N GLY A 258 -6.74 -1.24 -12.40
CA GLY A 258 -5.48 -0.51 -12.21
C GLY A 258 -4.99 -0.39 -10.77
N ALA A 259 -5.87 -0.59 -9.79
CA ALA A 259 -5.56 -0.45 -8.36
C ALA A 259 -4.40 -1.37 -7.94
N PHE A 260 -4.27 -2.56 -8.53
CA PHE A 260 -3.24 -3.54 -8.16
C PHE A 260 -1.81 -3.12 -8.54
N LYS A 261 -1.62 -2.08 -9.37
CA LYS A 261 -0.29 -1.47 -9.57
C LYS A 261 0.29 -0.91 -8.27
N SER A 262 -0.55 -0.64 -7.27
CA SER A 262 -0.14 -0.22 -5.94
C SER A 262 0.80 -1.23 -5.28
N LEU A 263 0.62 -2.54 -5.54
CA LEU A 263 1.55 -3.58 -5.09
C LEU A 263 2.95 -3.38 -5.71
N LEU A 264 2.99 -2.98 -6.98
CA LEU A 264 4.23 -2.75 -7.73
C LEU A 264 4.88 -1.40 -7.45
N THR A 265 4.14 -0.39 -7.00
CA THR A 265 4.67 0.95 -6.73
C THR A 265 4.91 1.20 -5.24
N GLY A 266 4.25 0.46 -4.35
CA GLY A 266 4.16 0.74 -2.93
C GLY A 266 3.32 1.99 -2.59
N ARG A 267 2.74 2.64 -3.59
CA ARG A 267 1.89 3.82 -3.40
C ARG A 267 0.44 3.38 -3.23
N PRO A 268 -0.36 4.07 -2.40
CA PRO A 268 -1.77 3.78 -2.28
C PRO A 268 -2.51 3.99 -3.62
N PRO A 269 -3.55 3.20 -3.92
CA PRO A 269 -4.38 3.46 -5.09
C PRO A 269 -5.11 4.80 -4.91
N ARG A 270 -5.34 5.51 -6.02
CA ARG A 270 -6.20 6.71 -6.01
C ARG A 270 -7.66 6.32 -6.11
N ASP A 271 -7.94 5.39 -7.01
CA ASP A 271 -9.25 4.88 -7.38
C ASP A 271 -9.37 3.38 -7.12
N LEU A 272 -10.56 2.95 -6.71
CA LEU A 272 -10.96 1.56 -6.55
C LEU A 272 -12.25 1.31 -7.34
N ASP A 273 -12.20 0.41 -8.32
CA ASP A 273 -13.37 0.01 -9.09
C ASP A 273 -14.01 -1.23 -8.46
N LEU A 274 -15.19 -1.07 -7.85
CA LEU A 274 -15.96 -2.15 -7.24
C LEU A 274 -17.17 -2.51 -8.09
N TRP A 275 -17.09 -3.67 -8.73
CA TRP A 275 -18.14 -4.19 -9.61
C TRP A 275 -19.03 -5.17 -8.85
N ALA A 276 -20.29 -4.81 -8.69
CA ALA A 276 -21.31 -5.72 -8.17
C ALA A 276 -21.84 -6.62 -9.30
N PRO A 277 -22.02 -7.93 -9.09
CA PRO A 277 -22.63 -8.83 -10.06
C PRO A 277 -24.17 -8.79 -10.03
N SER A 278 -24.78 -7.99 -9.15
CA SER A 278 -26.23 -7.84 -9.05
C SER A 278 -26.63 -6.47 -8.49
N GLU A 279 -27.85 -6.02 -8.75
CA GLU A 279 -28.38 -4.77 -8.17
C GLU A 279 -28.46 -4.81 -6.64
N ARG A 280 -28.71 -6.00 -6.09
CA ARG A 280 -28.70 -6.22 -4.64
C ARG A 280 -27.32 -5.97 -4.07
N ASP A 281 -26.30 -6.60 -4.63
CA ASP A 281 -24.92 -6.42 -4.18
C ASP A 281 -24.47 -4.97 -4.35
N ARG A 282 -24.85 -4.34 -5.46
CA ARG A 282 -24.57 -2.92 -5.71
C ARG A 282 -25.16 -2.03 -4.62
N THR A 283 -26.41 -2.28 -4.24
CA THR A 283 -27.08 -1.55 -3.16
C THR A 283 -26.35 -1.71 -1.84
N LEU A 284 -25.96 -2.94 -1.49
CA LEU A 284 -25.20 -3.22 -0.26
C LEU A 284 -23.85 -2.48 -0.21
N ILE A 285 -23.12 -2.42 -1.32
CA ILE A 285 -21.85 -1.67 -1.41
C ILE A 285 -22.10 -0.17 -1.19
N VAL A 286 -23.09 0.40 -1.86
CA VAL A 286 -23.43 1.82 -1.76
C VAL A 286 -23.88 2.18 -0.34
N ASP A 287 -24.71 1.36 0.27
CA ASP A 287 -25.20 1.58 1.63
C ASP A 287 -24.07 1.45 2.65
N ALA A 288 -23.16 0.48 2.48
CA ALA A 288 -21.99 0.34 3.34
C ALA A 288 -21.03 1.54 3.23
N LEU A 289 -20.78 2.06 2.02
CA LEU A 289 -20.00 3.29 1.82
C LEU A 289 -20.65 4.49 2.54
N ARG A 290 -21.96 4.66 2.41
CA ARG A 290 -22.71 5.74 3.09
C ARG A 290 -22.67 5.60 4.60
N ALA A 291 -22.89 4.38 5.13
CA ALA A 291 -22.83 4.10 6.56
C ALA A 291 -21.46 4.39 7.16
N ARG A 292 -20.39 4.23 6.37
CA ARG A 292 -19.01 4.58 6.74
C ARG A 292 -18.65 6.05 6.49
N GLY A 293 -19.62 6.89 6.12
CA GLY A 293 -19.45 8.34 5.97
C GLY A 293 -18.78 8.76 4.67
N ALA A 294 -18.80 7.93 3.62
CA ALA A 294 -18.27 8.31 2.32
C ALA A 294 -19.04 9.49 1.72
N LYS A 295 -18.32 10.44 1.11
CA LYS A 295 -18.89 11.61 0.45
C LYS A 295 -19.06 11.35 -1.04
N SER A 296 -20.07 11.91 -1.69
CA SER A 296 -20.15 11.82 -3.16
C SER A 296 -19.01 12.61 -3.81
N ALA A 297 -18.30 11.99 -4.77
CA ALA A 297 -17.22 12.61 -5.53
C ALA A 297 -17.71 13.33 -6.81
N GLY A 298 -19.02 13.57 -6.92
CA GLY A 298 -19.66 14.20 -8.08
C GLY A 298 -20.21 13.19 -9.09
N PRO A 299 -20.96 13.68 -10.09
CA PRO A 299 -21.62 12.82 -11.07
C PRO A 299 -20.61 12.15 -12.01
N ARG A 300 -20.77 10.83 -12.21
CA ARG A 300 -20.12 10.09 -13.31
C ARG A 300 -21.20 9.54 -14.24
N ALA A 301 -20.88 9.46 -15.52
CA ALA A 301 -21.83 8.99 -16.54
C ALA A 301 -22.25 7.52 -16.37
N PHE A 302 -21.41 6.70 -15.72
CA PHE A 302 -21.57 5.24 -15.69
C PHE A 302 -21.39 4.61 -14.31
N ALA A 303 -21.21 5.41 -13.26
CA ALA A 303 -20.94 4.93 -11.90
C ALA A 303 -21.42 5.93 -10.85
N ASP A 304 -21.64 5.45 -9.63
CA ASP A 304 -21.62 6.32 -8.46
C ASP A 304 -20.18 6.37 -7.95
N ALA A 305 -19.68 7.57 -7.64
CA ALA A 305 -18.33 7.76 -7.13
C ALA A 305 -18.37 8.32 -5.71
N PHE A 306 -17.60 7.71 -4.81
CA PHE A 306 -17.54 8.07 -3.41
C PHE A 306 -16.11 8.34 -2.97
N GLU A 307 -15.89 9.36 -2.15
CA GLU A 307 -14.61 9.63 -1.50
C GLU A 307 -14.63 9.16 -0.04
N LEU A 308 -13.69 8.31 0.32
CA LEU A 308 -13.50 7.81 1.68
C LEU A 308 -12.03 7.42 1.89
N ALA A 309 -11.46 7.76 3.04
CA ALA A 309 -10.07 7.42 3.40
C ALA A 309 -9.01 7.83 2.36
N GLY A 310 -9.23 8.93 1.62
CA GLY A 310 -8.35 9.37 0.53
C GLY A 310 -8.36 8.46 -0.69
N ARG A 311 -9.43 7.70 -0.88
CA ARG A 311 -9.73 6.89 -2.07
C ARG A 311 -10.99 7.40 -2.73
N VAL A 312 -11.02 7.34 -4.06
CA VAL A 312 -12.27 7.38 -4.82
C VAL A 312 -12.71 5.93 -5.08
N VAL A 313 -13.86 5.54 -4.56
CA VAL A 313 -14.49 4.25 -4.82
C VAL A 313 -15.55 4.44 -5.87
N GLU A 314 -15.36 3.86 -7.05
CA GLU A 314 -16.34 3.88 -8.13
C GLU A 314 -17.15 2.58 -8.10
N VAL A 315 -18.47 2.73 -8.11
CA VAL A 315 -19.46 1.64 -8.12
C VAL A 315 -20.30 1.76 -9.40
N PRO A 316 -19.92 1.07 -10.48
CA PRO A 316 -20.58 1.16 -11.77
C PRO A 316 -22.09 0.87 -11.70
N HIS A 317 -22.87 1.54 -12.55
CA HIS A 317 -24.32 1.32 -12.66
C HIS A 317 -24.65 -0.04 -13.29
N LYS A 318 -23.76 -0.56 -14.13
CA LYS A 318 -23.93 -1.87 -14.76
C LYS A 318 -23.41 -2.98 -13.86
N THR A 319 -24.26 -3.98 -13.64
CA THR A 319 -23.99 -5.13 -12.78
C THR A 319 -23.47 -6.37 -13.53
N GLU A 320 -23.49 -6.37 -14.86
CA GLU A 320 -22.90 -7.45 -15.68
C GLU A 320 -21.40 -7.26 -15.94
N PRO A 321 -20.57 -8.33 -15.96
CA PRO A 321 -20.97 -9.73 -15.95
C PRO A 321 -20.92 -10.36 -14.54
N ASP A 322 -21.46 -11.58 -14.43
CA ASP A 322 -21.69 -12.29 -13.16
C ASP A 322 -20.43 -12.96 -12.59
N THR A 323 -19.35 -13.01 -13.36
CA THR A 323 -18.09 -13.63 -12.95
C THR A 323 -16.89 -12.68 -13.08
N LEU A 324 -15.91 -12.86 -12.19
CA LEU A 324 -14.64 -12.14 -12.26
C LEU A 324 -13.89 -12.42 -13.57
N SER A 325 -13.95 -13.66 -14.08
CA SER A 325 -13.28 -14.03 -15.33
C SER A 325 -13.81 -13.24 -16.52
N GLU A 326 -15.14 -13.18 -16.69
CA GLU A 326 -15.77 -12.38 -17.74
C GLU A 326 -15.52 -10.89 -17.57
N ARG A 327 -15.43 -10.41 -16.32
CA ARG A 327 -15.05 -9.02 -16.03
C ARG A 327 -13.63 -8.75 -16.52
N LEU A 328 -12.68 -9.61 -16.20
CA LEU A 328 -11.28 -9.45 -16.61
C LEU A 328 -11.08 -9.60 -18.13
N ALA A 329 -11.89 -10.42 -18.80
CA ALA A 329 -11.90 -10.55 -20.25
C ALA A 329 -12.31 -9.27 -20.99
N ARG A 330 -12.90 -8.29 -20.28
CA ARG A 330 -13.24 -6.97 -20.82
C ARG A 330 -12.14 -5.93 -20.61
N PHE A 331 -10.97 -6.26 -20.07
CA PHE A 331 -9.86 -5.30 -19.98
C PHE A 331 -8.99 -5.36 -21.24
N ASP A 332 -8.39 -4.22 -21.60
CA ASP A 332 -7.48 -4.14 -22.75
C ASP A 332 -6.01 -4.22 -22.35
N ILE A 333 -5.64 -3.90 -21.11
CA ILE A 333 -4.24 -3.83 -20.65
C ILE A 333 -3.95 -5.03 -19.75
N GLY A 334 -2.88 -5.77 -20.02
CA GLY A 334 -2.47 -6.94 -19.23
C GLY A 334 -2.30 -6.63 -17.75
N LEU A 335 -1.64 -5.51 -17.40
CA LEU A 335 -1.48 -5.06 -16.00
C LEU A 335 -2.80 -4.66 -15.30
N SER A 336 -3.89 -4.48 -16.05
CA SER A 336 -5.24 -4.28 -15.48
C SER A 336 -6.06 -5.57 -15.42
N ALA A 337 -5.59 -6.65 -16.03
CA ALA A 337 -6.25 -7.95 -16.04
C ALA A 337 -5.94 -8.73 -14.75
N VAL A 338 -6.17 -8.07 -13.62
CA VAL A 338 -5.96 -8.57 -12.26
C VAL A 338 -7.20 -8.20 -11.46
N GLY A 339 -7.72 -9.15 -10.70
CA GLY A 339 -8.85 -8.87 -9.83
C GLY A 339 -9.08 -9.92 -8.76
N VAL A 340 -9.93 -9.52 -7.81
CA VAL A 340 -10.32 -10.29 -6.64
C VAL A 340 -11.84 -10.28 -6.53
N GLU A 341 -12.40 -11.44 -6.24
CA GLU A 341 -13.80 -11.62 -5.87
C GLU A 341 -13.88 -11.77 -4.34
N HIS A 342 -14.72 -10.94 -3.74
CA HIS A 342 -15.22 -11.11 -2.37
C HIS A 342 -16.62 -11.74 -2.42
N ARG A 343 -16.88 -12.70 -1.52
CA ARG A 343 -18.18 -13.31 -1.33
C ARG A 343 -18.74 -12.99 0.06
N PRO A 344 -20.08 -13.05 0.24
CA PRO A 344 -20.73 -12.68 1.51
C PRO A 344 -20.27 -13.45 2.75
N ASP A 345 -19.66 -14.62 2.57
CA ASP A 345 -19.10 -15.47 3.63
C ASP A 345 -17.63 -15.13 3.98
N ASP A 346 -17.15 -13.95 3.59
CA ASP A 346 -15.75 -13.50 3.75
C ASP A 346 -14.75 -14.44 3.04
N THR A 347 -15.19 -15.15 1.99
CA THR A 347 -14.29 -15.91 1.12
C THR A 347 -13.78 -15.04 -0.04
N TRP A 348 -12.48 -15.23 -0.34
CA TRP A 348 -11.75 -14.43 -1.29
C TRP A 348 -11.12 -15.31 -2.36
N SER A 349 -11.19 -14.89 -3.62
CA SER A 349 -10.49 -15.55 -4.72
C SER A 349 -9.92 -14.55 -5.70
N ALA A 350 -8.78 -14.85 -6.30
CA ALA A 350 -8.09 -13.95 -7.22
C ALA A 350 -7.83 -14.60 -8.58
N ILE A 351 -7.93 -13.77 -9.62
CA ILE A 351 -7.48 -14.08 -10.97
C ILE A 351 -6.41 -13.07 -11.37
N VAL A 352 -5.26 -13.58 -11.77
CA VAL A 352 -4.14 -12.80 -12.29
C VAL A 352 -3.86 -13.31 -13.69
N HIS A 353 -4.10 -12.49 -14.70
CA HIS A 353 -3.88 -12.90 -16.09
C HIS A 353 -2.38 -13.14 -16.36
N PRO A 354 -1.98 -14.19 -17.10
CA PRO A 354 -0.56 -14.47 -17.40
C PRO A 354 0.18 -13.28 -18.03
N LEU A 355 -0.51 -12.51 -18.88
CA LEU A 355 0.06 -11.30 -19.49
C LEU A 355 0.39 -10.21 -18.46
N ALA A 356 -0.32 -10.13 -17.32
CA ALA A 356 0.04 -9.22 -16.24
C ALA A 356 1.40 -9.60 -15.63
N LEU A 357 1.60 -10.91 -15.39
CA LEU A 357 2.87 -11.44 -14.88
C LEU A 357 4.01 -11.25 -15.88
N GLU A 358 3.75 -11.48 -17.17
CA GLU A 358 4.72 -11.23 -18.22
C GLU A 358 5.08 -9.75 -18.31
N SER A 359 4.09 -8.85 -18.22
CA SER A 359 4.29 -7.40 -18.21
C SER A 359 5.22 -6.97 -17.07
N VAL A 360 5.02 -7.50 -15.86
CA VAL A 360 5.90 -7.24 -14.70
C VAL A 360 7.30 -7.78 -14.95
N ARG A 361 7.42 -9.02 -15.42
CA ARG A 361 8.73 -9.68 -15.67
C ARG A 361 9.55 -8.95 -16.73
N ARG A 362 8.91 -8.47 -17.80
CA ARG A 362 9.57 -7.75 -18.89
C ARG A 362 9.69 -6.25 -18.66
N ARG A 363 9.01 -5.71 -17.63
CA ARG A 363 8.85 -4.27 -17.41
C ARG A 363 8.25 -3.55 -18.63
N GLU A 364 7.21 -4.15 -19.19
CA GLU A 364 6.53 -3.68 -20.39
C GLU A 364 5.02 -3.56 -20.14
N VAL A 365 4.36 -2.57 -20.73
CA VAL A 365 2.90 -2.46 -20.71
C VAL A 365 2.32 -3.09 -21.99
N ARG A 366 1.74 -4.28 -21.84
CA ARG A 366 1.23 -5.10 -22.96
C ARG A 366 -0.29 -5.14 -23.04
N LEU A 367 -0.84 -5.36 -24.24
CA LEU A 367 -2.28 -5.43 -24.49
C LEU A 367 -2.83 -6.85 -24.47
N LEU A 368 -4.04 -6.99 -23.93
CA LEU A 368 -4.91 -8.13 -24.22
C LEU A 368 -5.46 -7.97 -25.64
N LYS A 369 -5.24 -8.99 -26.47
CA LYS A 369 -5.63 -9.01 -27.88
C LYS A 369 -6.66 -10.10 -28.14
N PRO A 370 -7.70 -9.84 -28.97
CA PRO A 370 -8.02 -8.54 -29.59
C PRO A 370 -8.55 -7.50 -28.58
N LEU A 371 -8.51 -6.21 -28.93
CA LEU A 371 -9.07 -5.13 -28.11
C LEU A 371 -10.60 -5.22 -28.03
N VAL A 372 -11.11 -5.87 -26.98
CA VAL A 372 -12.55 -6.06 -26.75
C VAL A 372 -13.26 -4.71 -26.57
N ASN A 373 -12.61 -3.74 -25.93
CA ASN A 373 -13.13 -2.39 -25.75
C ASN A 373 -12.57 -1.41 -26.78
N TRP A 374 -12.46 -1.80 -28.05
CA TRP A 374 -11.95 -0.94 -29.13
C TRP A 374 -12.58 0.46 -29.19
N LYS A 375 -13.85 0.61 -28.73
CA LYS A 375 -14.51 1.93 -28.62
C LYS A 375 -13.79 2.90 -27.67
N TYR A 376 -12.90 2.41 -26.83
CA TYR A 376 -12.06 3.16 -25.89
C TYR A 376 -10.57 3.07 -26.25
N ALA A 377 -10.22 2.70 -27.49
CA ALA A 377 -8.84 2.53 -27.94
C ALA A 377 -7.93 3.72 -27.54
N LEU A 378 -8.35 4.96 -27.76
CA LEU A 378 -7.57 6.15 -27.39
C LEU A 378 -7.36 6.29 -25.88
N THR A 379 -8.37 5.98 -25.08
CA THR A 379 -8.26 5.92 -23.61
C THR A 379 -7.31 4.79 -23.18
N THR A 380 -7.33 3.66 -23.89
CA THR A 380 -6.39 2.55 -23.66
C THR A 380 -4.96 2.97 -23.96
N LEU A 381 -4.69 3.69 -25.06
CA LEU A 381 -3.37 4.23 -25.37
C LEU A 381 -2.86 5.18 -24.29
N GLU A 382 -3.69 6.13 -23.86
CA GLU A 382 -3.35 7.05 -22.77
C GLU A 382 -2.98 6.27 -21.50
N ARG A 383 -3.79 5.26 -21.13
CA ARG A 383 -3.54 4.43 -19.96
C ARG A 383 -2.24 3.62 -20.08
N MET A 384 -1.91 3.10 -21.25
CA MET A 384 -0.65 2.37 -21.47
C MET A 384 0.55 3.28 -21.19
N ARG A 385 0.57 4.47 -21.80
CA ARG A 385 1.64 5.47 -21.61
C ARG A 385 1.72 5.95 -20.15
N ARG A 386 0.57 6.15 -19.51
CA ARG A 386 0.49 6.49 -18.08
C ARG A 386 1.08 5.39 -17.21
N TYR A 387 0.72 4.13 -17.45
CA TYR A 387 1.22 2.99 -16.69
C TYR A 387 2.73 2.84 -16.86
N ALA A 388 3.23 3.00 -18.08
CA ALA A 388 4.65 3.00 -18.39
C ALA A 388 5.40 4.04 -17.55
N ARG A 389 4.92 5.29 -17.52
CA ARG A 389 5.53 6.35 -16.70
C ARG A 389 5.45 6.08 -15.19
N GLU A 390 4.31 5.59 -14.70
CA GLU A 390 4.11 5.35 -13.26
C GLU A 390 4.95 4.18 -12.72
N LEU A 391 5.20 3.17 -13.55
CA LEU A 391 5.91 1.95 -13.18
C LEU A 391 7.37 1.95 -13.64
N ASP A 392 7.80 2.97 -14.39
CA ASP A 392 9.09 2.98 -15.08
C ASP A 392 9.24 1.76 -16.01
N TYR A 393 8.19 1.50 -16.80
CA TYR A 393 8.09 0.42 -17.78
C TYR A 393 8.14 1.02 -19.20
N SER A 394 8.48 0.22 -20.20
CA SER A 394 8.32 0.60 -21.60
C SER A 394 6.93 0.26 -22.12
N VAL A 395 6.51 0.92 -23.20
CA VAL A 395 5.41 0.45 -24.04
C VAL A 395 6.00 -0.10 -25.33
N PRO A 396 5.87 -1.40 -25.64
CA PRO A 396 6.36 -1.94 -26.90
C PRO A 396 5.68 -1.28 -28.10
N SER A 397 6.45 -0.96 -29.14
CA SER A 397 5.95 -0.20 -30.31
C SER A 397 4.85 -0.95 -31.07
N ASP A 398 4.91 -2.28 -31.11
CA ASP A 398 3.89 -3.12 -31.72
C ASP A 398 2.57 -3.13 -30.93
N GLU A 399 2.63 -2.93 -29.61
CA GLU A 399 1.45 -2.78 -28.75
C GLU A 399 0.77 -1.43 -29.01
N GLU A 400 1.51 -0.31 -29.09
CA GLU A 400 0.89 0.97 -29.48
C GLU A 400 0.35 0.94 -30.91
N ALA A 401 1.08 0.30 -31.84
CA ALA A 401 0.64 0.17 -33.23
C ALA A 401 -0.67 -0.63 -33.36
N GLU A 402 -0.95 -1.58 -32.46
CA GLU A 402 -2.24 -2.27 -32.39
C GLU A 402 -3.39 -1.30 -32.15
N VAL A 403 -3.25 -0.41 -31.16
CA VAL A 403 -4.28 0.56 -30.81
C VAL A 403 -4.54 1.52 -31.97
N TRP A 404 -3.47 2.00 -32.60
CA TRP A 404 -3.58 2.84 -33.79
C TRP A 404 -4.25 2.12 -34.94
N ARG A 405 -3.86 0.87 -35.24
CA ARG A 405 -4.50 0.09 -36.31
C ARG A 405 -6.01 -0.05 -36.11
N VAL A 406 -6.44 -0.31 -34.87
CA VAL A 406 -7.87 -0.39 -34.52
C VAL A 406 -8.59 0.93 -34.70
N PHE A 407 -7.95 2.06 -34.36
CA PHE A 407 -8.52 3.40 -34.57
C PHE A 407 -8.58 3.76 -36.07
N GLU A 408 -7.49 3.54 -36.79
CA GLU A 408 -7.33 3.91 -38.21
C GLU A 408 -8.20 3.05 -39.14
N SER A 409 -8.53 1.82 -38.76
CA SER A 409 -9.42 0.96 -39.53
C SER A 409 -10.89 1.38 -39.49
N GLN A 410 -11.27 2.34 -38.63
CA GLN A 410 -12.65 2.81 -38.54
C GLN A 410 -12.95 3.90 -39.58
N ASP A 411 -14.20 3.98 -40.01
CA ASP A 411 -14.65 5.06 -40.89
C ASP A 411 -14.53 6.44 -40.20
N PRO A 412 -14.52 7.55 -40.97
CA PRO A 412 -14.36 8.89 -40.40
C PRO A 412 -15.38 9.27 -39.31
N ALA A 413 -16.64 8.85 -39.45
CA ALA A 413 -17.69 9.19 -38.49
C ALA A 413 -17.49 8.44 -37.16
N LEU A 414 -17.13 7.16 -37.23
CA LEU A 414 -16.76 6.38 -36.05
C LEU A 414 -15.51 6.94 -35.37
N ARG A 415 -14.46 7.31 -36.12
CA ARG A 415 -13.26 7.93 -35.54
C ARG A 415 -13.57 9.21 -34.79
N ALA A 416 -14.41 10.08 -35.34
CA ALA A 416 -14.87 11.28 -34.63
C ALA A 416 -15.58 10.92 -33.32
N GLY A 417 -16.44 9.89 -33.33
CA GLY A 417 -17.09 9.38 -32.11
C GLY A 417 -16.13 8.79 -31.07
N LEU A 418 -15.02 8.17 -31.49
CA LEU A 418 -13.95 7.71 -30.59
C LEU A 418 -13.21 8.89 -29.96
N VAL A 419 -12.92 9.95 -30.72
CA VAL A 419 -12.29 11.18 -30.21
C VAL A 419 -13.19 11.88 -29.20
N GLU A 420 -14.47 12.07 -29.51
CA GLU A 420 -15.44 12.70 -28.60
C GLU A 420 -15.59 11.89 -27.29
N ARG A 421 -15.58 10.55 -27.40
CA ARG A 421 -15.59 9.68 -26.22
C ARG A 421 -14.30 9.81 -25.41
N TYR A 422 -13.15 9.86 -26.06
CA TYR A 422 -11.87 10.07 -25.39
C TYR A 422 -11.83 11.42 -24.66
N GLN A 423 -12.29 12.51 -25.27
CA GLN A 423 -12.38 13.81 -24.61
C GLN A 423 -13.28 13.80 -23.35
N ARG A 424 -14.30 12.93 -23.31
CA ARG A 424 -15.17 12.77 -22.14
C ARG A 424 -14.63 11.84 -21.06
N THR A 425 -13.78 10.88 -21.41
CA THR A 425 -13.42 9.75 -20.53
C THR A 425 -11.92 9.63 -20.25
N GLY A 426 -11.07 10.20 -21.09
CA GLY A 426 -9.63 10.30 -20.90
C GLY A 426 -9.27 11.42 -19.93
N SER A 427 -8.02 11.41 -19.45
CA SER A 427 -7.50 12.51 -18.63
C SER A 427 -6.90 13.65 -19.47
N GLY A 428 -6.88 13.50 -20.80
CA GLY A 428 -6.45 14.54 -21.74
C GLY A 428 -4.93 14.75 -21.77
N GLY A 429 -4.15 13.68 -21.52
CA GLY A 429 -2.70 13.73 -21.45
C GLY A 429 -1.98 12.74 -22.36
N PHE A 430 -0.65 12.68 -22.22
CA PHE A 430 0.22 11.70 -22.90
C PHE A 430 0.22 11.78 -24.44
N GLY A 431 0.01 12.98 -24.99
CA GLY A 431 0.24 13.26 -26.41
C GLY A 431 -0.81 12.66 -27.37
N VAL A 432 -1.91 12.11 -26.85
CA VAL A 432 -2.88 11.38 -27.68
C VAL A 432 -3.58 12.30 -28.67
N MET A 433 -4.04 13.48 -28.23
CA MET A 433 -4.72 14.43 -29.13
C MET A 433 -3.76 15.05 -30.15
N GLU A 434 -2.54 15.34 -29.74
CA GLU A 434 -1.48 15.89 -30.57
C GLU A 434 -1.11 14.90 -31.69
N GLU A 435 -1.01 13.62 -31.35
CA GLU A 435 -0.72 12.57 -32.33
C GLU A 435 -1.89 12.35 -33.30
N ILE A 436 -3.14 12.44 -32.82
CA ILE A 436 -4.33 12.42 -33.69
C ILE A 436 -4.27 13.56 -34.70
N ALA A 437 -3.99 14.79 -34.23
CA ALA A 437 -3.89 15.96 -35.09
C ALA A 437 -2.76 15.83 -36.13
N CYS A 438 -1.66 15.15 -35.79
CA CYS A 438 -0.58 14.88 -36.75
C CYS A 438 -0.95 13.81 -37.78
N ARG A 439 -1.69 12.75 -37.39
CA ARG A 439 -2.07 11.65 -38.28
C ARG A 439 -3.25 12.01 -39.20
N PHE A 440 -4.15 12.87 -38.74
CA PHE A 440 -5.38 13.28 -39.42
C PHE A 440 -5.52 14.81 -39.40
N PRO A 441 -4.72 15.53 -40.22
CA PRO A 441 -4.71 16.98 -40.28
C PRO A 441 -6.00 17.59 -40.85
#